data_AF-F8NNA7-F1
#
_entry.id   AF-F8NNA7-F1
#
_cell.length_a   1.000
_cell.length_b   1.000
_cell.length_c   1.000
_cell.angle_alpha   90.00
_cell.angle_beta   90.00
_cell.angle_gamma   90.00
#
_symmetry.space_group_name_H-M   'P 1'
#
loop_
_entity.id
_entity.type
_entity.pdbx_description
1 polymer ?
#
loop_
_entity_poly.entity_id
_entity_poly.type
_entity_poly.pdbx_seq_one_letter_code
_entity_poly.pdbx_strand_id
1 'polypeptide(L)'
;MRQLRYRLPRQSKQAFQFHRLSQAVPVPPLPHTMQSINRFLYGPTPEEKVRAWQAKLRAESRQLDREMRQLDMATNKARTTVKQLASKGDIKSARILAREVVRSNKQKERLSVSKARLGSIGNQLTQQMAMMKVTGALQKSTEIMKLSSALVKLPQISQAMREVSMEMTKAGIMEEMLDDALELDDDEELEEEADAEVDKVLFELTDGKLGVVGSVGTELPSLQDKLEEEETERTMEQYRQQLNGLLSG
;
A
#
# COMPACT_ATOMS: atom_id res chain seq x y z
N MET A 1 -6.85 96.27 -51.98
CA MET A 1 -6.06 96.70 -50.81
C MET A 1 -6.65 96.12 -49.54
N ARG A 2 -5.85 95.35 -48.78
CA ARG A 2 -5.75 95.29 -47.30
C ARG A 2 -5.33 93.88 -46.89
N GLN A 3 -4.06 93.76 -46.51
CA GLN A 3 -3.56 92.67 -45.71
C GLN A 3 -4.15 92.74 -44.29
N LEU A 4 -4.47 91.60 -43.69
CA LEU A 4 -4.50 91.47 -42.23
C LEU A 4 -3.85 90.15 -41.82
N ARG A 5 -2.70 90.30 -41.14
CA ARG A 5 -2.02 89.30 -40.33
C ARG A 5 -2.83 89.04 -39.06
N TYR A 6 -3.04 87.77 -38.71
CA TYR A 6 -3.36 87.31 -37.35
C TYR A 6 -2.64 85.99 -37.13
N ARG A 7 -1.47 85.95 -36.48
CA ARG A 7 -1.21 85.90 -35.02
C ARG A 7 -1.78 84.63 -34.37
N LEU A 8 -0.94 83.58 -34.35
CA LEU A 8 -1.09 82.38 -33.52
C LEU A 8 -1.27 82.74 -32.04
N PRO A 9 -2.26 82.18 -31.32
CA PRO A 9 -2.31 82.27 -29.87
C PRO A 9 -1.47 81.16 -29.22
N ARG A 10 -0.41 81.62 -28.57
CA ARG A 10 0.19 81.19 -27.30
C ARG A 10 -0.23 79.82 -26.73
N GLN A 11 0.80 78.99 -26.53
CA GLN A 11 0.80 77.97 -25.49
C GLN A 11 0.45 78.57 -24.12
N SER A 12 -0.58 78.04 -23.48
CA SER A 12 -0.83 78.21 -22.05
C SER A 12 -0.95 76.84 -21.39
N LYS A 13 0.12 76.51 -20.68
CA LYS A 13 0.24 75.52 -19.59
C LYS A 13 -1.09 74.97 -19.06
N GLN A 14 -1.45 73.76 -19.50
CA GLN A 14 -2.13 72.75 -18.68
C GLN A 14 -1.55 71.38 -19.03
N ALA A 15 -0.28 71.20 -18.68
CA ALA A 15 0.23 69.87 -18.37
C ALA A 15 -0.22 69.53 -16.94
N PHE A 16 -0.41 68.22 -16.69
CA PHE A 16 -0.83 67.58 -15.44
C PHE A 16 -2.34 67.50 -15.21
N GLN A 17 -2.97 66.44 -15.73
CA GLN A 17 -3.64 65.41 -14.91
C GLN A 17 -4.44 64.44 -15.81
N PHE A 18 -3.75 63.62 -16.63
CA PHE A 18 -4.37 62.42 -17.20
C PHE A 18 -3.34 61.31 -17.30
N HIS A 19 -2.87 60.84 -16.14
CA HIS A 19 -2.13 59.59 -15.97
C HIS A 19 -2.32 59.12 -14.52
N ARG A 20 -3.42 58.41 -14.27
CA ARG A 20 -3.60 57.42 -13.18
C ARG A 20 -5.06 57.02 -13.10
N LEU A 21 -5.48 56.04 -13.89
CA LEU A 21 -6.58 55.13 -13.54
C LEU A 21 -6.34 53.77 -14.22
N SER A 22 -5.26 53.11 -13.79
CA SER A 22 -5.10 51.66 -13.95
C SER A 22 -4.45 51.12 -12.68
N GLN A 23 -5.15 51.28 -11.57
CA GLN A 23 -4.96 50.42 -10.41
C GLN A 23 -6.24 49.61 -10.28
N ALA A 24 -6.16 48.33 -10.66
CA ALA A 24 -7.16 47.36 -10.28
C ALA A 24 -7.29 47.42 -8.76
N VAL A 25 -8.44 47.83 -8.27
CA VAL A 25 -8.77 47.75 -6.84
C VAL A 25 -8.72 46.27 -6.48
N PRO A 26 -7.88 45.82 -5.53
CA PRO A 26 -7.90 44.44 -5.09
C PRO A 26 -9.27 44.18 -4.45
N VAL A 27 -10.03 43.26 -5.04
CA VAL A 27 -11.29 42.77 -4.45
C VAL A 27 -10.92 42.14 -3.10
N PRO A 28 -11.43 42.65 -1.97
CA PRO A 28 -11.13 42.07 -0.66
C PRO A 28 -11.63 40.62 -0.62
N PRO A 29 -10.87 39.67 -0.05
CA PRO A 29 -11.38 38.32 0.16
C PRO A 29 -12.64 38.41 1.03
N LEU A 30 -13.71 37.76 0.58
CA LEU A 30 -14.97 37.70 1.30
C LEU A 30 -14.72 37.23 2.75
N PRO A 31 -15.35 37.86 3.76
CA PRO A 31 -15.11 37.52 5.15
C PRO A 31 -15.49 36.06 5.41
N HIS A 32 -14.62 35.33 6.13
CA HIS A 32 -14.79 33.92 6.53
C HIS A 32 -16.06 33.64 7.36
N THR A 33 -16.86 34.66 7.67
CA THR A 33 -18.12 34.59 8.42
C THR A 33 -19.28 34.01 7.62
N MET A 34 -19.27 34.06 6.27
CA MET A 34 -20.31 33.42 5.44
C MET A 34 -20.25 31.90 5.50
N GLN A 35 -19.05 31.32 5.62
CA GLN A 35 -18.86 29.87 5.69
C GLN A 35 -19.42 29.29 7.00
N SER A 36 -19.27 30.01 8.11
CA SER A 36 -19.77 29.60 9.43
C SER A 36 -21.30 29.64 9.56
N ILE A 37 -21.97 30.61 8.94
CA ILE A 37 -23.44 30.71 8.98
C ILE A 37 -24.08 29.64 8.09
N ASN A 38 -23.50 29.39 6.91
CA ASN A 38 -23.94 28.33 6.00
C ASN A 38 -23.74 26.93 6.61
N ARG A 39 -22.63 26.71 7.34
CA ARG A 39 -22.32 25.46 8.04
C ARG A 39 -23.33 25.11 9.13
N PHE A 40 -23.87 26.10 9.83
CA PHE A 40 -24.87 25.90 10.89
C PHE A 40 -26.25 25.51 10.34
N LEU A 41 -26.64 26.06 9.18
CA LEU A 41 -27.96 25.83 8.60
C LEU A 41 -28.02 24.65 7.61
N TYR A 42 -26.93 24.34 6.90
CA TYR A 42 -26.92 23.39 5.78
C TYR A 42 -25.89 22.25 5.91
N GLY A 43 -25.12 22.20 7.01
CA GLY A 43 -24.11 21.16 7.25
C GLY A 43 -22.78 21.40 6.52
N PRO A 44 -21.86 20.42 6.56
CA PRO A 44 -20.52 20.57 5.98
C PRO A 44 -20.56 20.58 4.45
N THR A 45 -19.68 21.39 3.85
CA THR A 45 -19.59 21.47 2.39
C THR A 45 -19.05 20.16 1.79
N PRO A 46 -19.30 19.87 0.50
CA PRO A 46 -18.72 18.71 -0.17
C PRO A 46 -17.18 18.62 -0.04
N GLU A 47 -16.47 19.75 -0.10
CA GLU A 47 -15.02 19.79 0.12
C GLU A 47 -14.63 19.43 1.55
N GLU A 48 -15.39 19.91 2.54
CA GLU A 48 -15.17 19.56 3.95
C GLU A 48 -15.39 18.06 4.18
N LYS A 49 -16.43 17.49 3.57
CA LYS A 49 -16.69 16.04 3.61
C LYS A 49 -15.54 15.24 2.99
N VAL A 50 -15.07 15.64 1.80
CA VAL A 50 -13.92 14.97 1.14
C VAL A 50 -12.66 15.02 2.02
N ARG A 51 -12.37 16.18 2.62
CA ARG A 51 -11.24 16.31 3.56
C ARG A 51 -11.41 15.43 4.79
N ALA A 52 -12.62 15.33 5.34
CA ALA A 52 -12.92 14.47 6.47
C ALA A 52 -12.72 12.99 6.14
N TRP A 53 -13.20 12.52 4.99
CA TRP A 53 -12.96 11.14 4.53
C TRP A 53 -11.47 10.88 4.33
N GLN A 54 -10.75 11.78 3.67
CA GLN A 54 -9.30 11.63 3.51
C GLN A 54 -8.57 11.60 4.87
N ALA A 55 -9.02 12.36 5.87
CA ALA A 55 -8.44 12.32 7.21
C ALA A 55 -8.70 10.97 7.89
N LYS A 56 -9.92 10.42 7.76
CA LYS A 56 -10.31 9.10 8.27
C LYS A 56 -9.51 7.98 7.61
N LEU A 57 -9.42 7.96 6.27
CA LEU A 57 -8.59 6.99 5.53
C LEU A 57 -7.11 7.03 5.94
N ARG A 58 -6.55 8.23 6.21
CA ARG A 58 -5.17 8.35 6.73
C ARG A 58 -5.05 7.82 8.17
N ALA A 59 -6.08 7.96 9.01
CA ALA A 59 -6.08 7.38 10.34
C ALA A 59 -6.09 5.85 10.29
N GLU A 60 -6.94 5.27 9.45
CA GLU A 60 -6.99 3.82 9.21
C GLU A 60 -5.69 3.29 8.61
N SER A 61 -5.09 4.01 7.65
CA SER A 61 -3.78 3.63 7.12
C SER A 61 -2.69 3.57 8.21
N ARG A 62 -2.74 4.47 9.21
CA ARG A 62 -1.80 4.43 10.34
C ARG A 62 -2.12 3.30 11.31
N GLN A 63 -3.37 2.88 11.42
CA GLN A 63 -3.77 1.70 12.19
C GLN A 63 -3.17 0.43 11.56
N LEU A 64 -3.32 0.25 10.25
CA LEU A 64 -2.70 -0.86 9.52
C LEU A 64 -1.17 -0.87 9.67
N ASP A 65 -0.51 0.30 9.66
CA ASP A 65 0.93 0.40 9.91
C ASP A 65 1.35 -0.06 11.30
N ARG A 66 0.51 0.17 12.32
CA ARG A 66 0.78 -0.32 13.69
C ARG A 66 0.61 -1.84 13.75
N GLU A 67 -0.43 -2.36 13.14
CA GLU A 67 -0.71 -3.80 13.09
C GLU A 67 0.38 -4.56 12.35
N MET A 68 0.81 -4.09 11.18
CA MET A 68 1.93 -4.70 10.45
C MET A 68 3.22 -4.72 11.28
N ARG A 69 3.51 -3.66 12.05
CA ARG A 69 4.68 -3.63 12.95
C ARG A 69 4.56 -4.62 14.11
N GLN A 70 3.37 -4.75 14.70
CA GLN A 70 3.12 -5.73 15.77
C GLN A 70 3.27 -7.15 15.25
N LEU A 71 2.72 -7.41 14.07
CA LEU A 71 2.83 -8.69 13.37
C LEU A 71 4.30 -9.01 13.08
N ASP A 72 5.07 -8.07 12.52
CA ASP A 72 6.50 -8.25 12.26
C ASP A 72 7.31 -8.62 13.50
N MET A 73 7.05 -7.96 14.63
CA MET A 73 7.73 -8.30 15.89
C MET A 73 7.38 -9.71 16.36
N ALA A 74 6.11 -10.09 16.29
CA ALA A 74 5.65 -11.44 16.65
C ALA A 74 6.25 -12.50 15.71
N THR A 75 6.23 -12.26 14.40
CA THR A 75 6.81 -13.15 13.40
C THR A 75 8.32 -13.31 13.59
N ASN A 76 9.06 -12.25 13.85
CA ASN A 76 10.52 -12.34 14.09
C ASN A 76 10.85 -13.15 15.36
N LYS A 77 10.03 -13.02 16.41
CA LYS A 77 10.15 -13.85 17.61
C LYS A 77 9.86 -15.32 17.27
N ALA A 78 8.81 -15.60 16.50
CA ALA A 78 8.49 -16.95 16.04
C ALA A 78 9.62 -17.56 15.20
N ARG A 79 10.18 -16.80 14.23
CA ARG A 79 11.35 -17.21 13.43
C ARG A 79 12.54 -17.60 14.31
N THR A 80 12.83 -16.82 15.34
CA THR A 80 13.93 -17.12 16.28
C THR A 80 13.68 -18.43 17.02
N THR A 81 12.46 -18.64 17.52
CA THR A 81 12.07 -19.86 18.21
C THR A 81 12.08 -21.08 17.28
N VAL A 82 11.68 -20.94 16.00
CA VAL A 82 11.80 -22.02 14.99
C VAL A 82 13.25 -22.49 14.88
N LYS A 83 14.21 -21.57 14.77
CA LYS A 83 15.65 -21.91 14.71
C LYS A 83 16.11 -22.66 15.95
N GLN A 84 15.69 -22.21 17.14
CA GLN A 84 16.05 -22.85 18.40
C GLN A 84 15.48 -24.26 18.51
N LEU A 85 14.20 -24.47 18.17
CA LEU A 85 13.56 -25.79 18.19
C LEU A 85 14.22 -26.74 17.19
N ALA A 86 14.49 -26.24 15.98
CA ALA A 86 15.22 -26.98 14.95
C ALA A 86 16.60 -27.44 15.43
N SER A 87 17.39 -26.55 16.04
CA SER A 87 18.73 -26.90 16.57
C SER A 87 18.70 -27.92 17.71
N LYS A 88 17.58 -28.02 18.43
CA LYS A 88 17.35 -28.99 19.50
C LYS A 88 16.81 -30.33 18.99
N GLY A 89 16.58 -30.46 17.68
CA GLY A 89 15.99 -31.66 17.07
C GLY A 89 14.48 -31.77 17.24
N ASP A 90 13.80 -30.75 17.77
CA ASP A 90 12.34 -30.74 17.88
C ASP A 90 11.69 -30.24 16.57
N ILE A 91 11.76 -31.10 15.55
CA ILE A 91 11.29 -30.82 14.19
C ILE A 91 9.77 -30.61 14.18
N LYS A 92 9.01 -31.35 15.00
CA LYS A 92 7.55 -31.24 15.04
C LYS A 92 7.11 -29.87 15.54
N SER A 93 7.66 -29.41 16.66
CA SER A 93 7.34 -28.07 17.18
C SER A 93 7.86 -26.96 16.26
N ALA A 94 9.03 -27.13 15.65
CA ALA A 94 9.56 -26.18 14.66
C ALA A 94 8.62 -26.03 13.46
N ARG A 95 8.07 -27.14 12.93
CA ARG A 95 7.11 -27.11 11.82
C ARG A 95 5.80 -26.41 12.18
N ILE A 96 5.24 -26.67 13.37
CA ILE A 96 4.02 -25.99 13.84
C ILE A 96 4.25 -24.48 13.87
N LEU A 97 5.39 -24.04 14.41
CA LEU A 97 5.69 -22.62 14.50
C LEU A 97 6.06 -22.00 13.14
N ALA A 98 6.62 -22.78 12.21
CA ALA A 98 6.83 -22.33 10.83
C ALA A 98 5.51 -22.07 10.10
N ARG A 99 4.46 -22.87 10.33
CA ARG A 99 3.11 -22.57 9.82
C ARG A 99 2.59 -21.23 10.30
N GLU A 100 2.81 -20.90 11.57
CA GLU A 100 2.43 -19.60 12.13
C GLU A 100 3.21 -18.43 11.47
N VAL A 101 4.47 -18.65 11.12
CA VAL A 101 5.27 -17.67 10.36
C VAL A 101 4.68 -17.45 8.97
N VAL A 102 4.29 -18.52 8.26
CA VAL A 102 3.62 -18.43 6.95
C VAL A 102 2.32 -17.63 7.05
N ARG A 103 1.45 -17.98 8.01
CA ARG A 103 0.20 -17.26 8.29
C ARG A 103 0.41 -15.78 8.54
N SER A 104 1.38 -15.46 9.40
CA SER A 104 1.71 -14.07 9.73
C SER A 104 2.19 -13.29 8.50
N ASN A 105 2.98 -13.91 7.61
CA ASN A 105 3.43 -13.27 6.38
C ASN A 105 2.26 -12.98 5.43
N LYS A 106 1.36 -13.96 5.21
CA LYS A 106 0.15 -13.76 4.39
C LYS A 106 -0.76 -12.67 4.97
N GLN A 107 -0.95 -12.67 6.29
CA GLN A 107 -1.72 -11.62 6.96
C GLN A 107 -1.08 -10.23 6.75
N LYS A 108 0.25 -10.11 6.86
CA LYS A 108 0.96 -8.86 6.60
C LYS A 108 0.77 -8.37 5.17
N GLU A 109 0.82 -9.28 4.20
CA GLU A 109 0.57 -8.99 2.79
C GLU A 109 -0.84 -8.44 2.56
N ARG A 110 -1.86 -9.09 3.13
CA ARG A 110 -3.26 -8.63 3.08
C ARG A 110 -3.42 -7.22 3.67
N LEU A 111 -2.76 -6.92 4.80
CA LEU A 111 -2.75 -5.58 5.40
C LEU A 111 -2.05 -4.55 4.48
N SER A 112 -0.95 -4.93 3.83
CA SER A 112 -0.19 -4.09 2.90
C SER A 112 -1.02 -3.74 1.65
N VAL A 113 -1.67 -4.73 1.03
CA VAL A 113 -2.59 -4.53 -0.11
C VAL A 113 -3.74 -3.62 0.28
N SER A 114 -4.32 -3.83 1.46
CA SER A 114 -5.41 -2.99 1.98
C SER A 114 -4.98 -1.55 2.22
N LYS A 115 -3.75 -1.33 2.71
CA LYS A 115 -3.18 0.01 2.82
C LYS A 115 -3.03 0.69 1.45
N ALA A 116 -2.59 -0.04 0.42
CA ALA A 116 -2.49 0.48 -0.94
C ALA A 116 -3.87 0.87 -1.51
N ARG A 117 -4.90 0.05 -1.25
CA ARG A 117 -6.30 0.36 -1.61
C ARG A 117 -6.79 1.65 -0.92
N LEU A 118 -6.53 1.84 0.38
CA LEU A 118 -6.83 3.11 1.08
C LEU A 118 -6.14 4.32 0.44
N GLY A 119 -4.87 4.17 0.07
CA GLY A 119 -4.10 5.22 -0.62
C GLY A 119 -4.72 5.58 -1.98
N SER A 120 -5.17 4.57 -2.73
CA SER A 120 -5.83 4.75 -4.02
C SER A 120 -7.15 5.51 -3.90
N ILE A 121 -8.00 5.17 -2.90
CA ILE A 121 -9.21 5.96 -2.58
C ILE A 121 -8.83 7.41 -2.23
N GLY A 122 -7.77 7.61 -1.44
CA GLY A 122 -7.29 8.96 -1.11
C GLY A 122 -6.91 9.79 -2.34
N ASN A 123 -6.28 9.16 -3.34
CA ASN A 123 -5.95 9.80 -4.61
C ASN A 123 -7.21 10.11 -5.43
N GLN A 124 -8.15 9.19 -5.53
CA GLN A 124 -9.45 9.40 -6.19
C GLN A 124 -10.23 10.54 -5.55
N LEU A 125 -10.25 10.63 -4.22
CA LEU A 125 -10.85 11.77 -3.50
C LEU A 125 -10.13 13.10 -3.78
N THR A 126 -8.82 13.08 -4.03
CA THR A 126 -8.09 14.28 -4.45
C THR A 126 -8.52 14.72 -5.86
N GLN A 127 -8.73 13.76 -6.76
CA GLN A 127 -9.30 14.04 -8.09
C GLN A 127 -10.71 14.61 -7.98
N GLN A 128 -11.55 14.09 -7.08
CA GLN A 128 -12.90 14.63 -6.82
C GLN A 128 -12.87 16.11 -6.37
N MET A 129 -11.91 16.51 -5.53
CA MET A 129 -11.74 17.93 -5.17
C MET A 129 -11.37 18.81 -6.37
N ALA A 130 -10.57 18.29 -7.31
CA ALA A 130 -10.22 19.01 -8.53
C ALA A 130 -11.43 19.12 -9.46
N MET A 131 -12.15 18.02 -9.66
CA MET A 131 -13.36 17.99 -10.48
C MET A 131 -14.42 18.94 -9.94
N MET A 132 -14.63 18.98 -8.62
CA MET A 132 -15.58 19.91 -8.01
C MET A 132 -15.28 21.38 -8.30
N LYS A 133 -14.01 21.78 -8.42
CA LYS A 133 -13.65 23.16 -8.81
C LYS A 133 -14.00 23.47 -10.26
N VAL A 134 -14.06 22.45 -11.11
CA VAL A 134 -14.34 22.57 -12.55
C VAL A 134 -15.84 22.46 -12.82
N THR A 135 -16.51 21.48 -12.22
CA THR A 135 -17.90 21.13 -12.50
C THR A 135 -18.89 21.63 -11.45
N GLY A 136 -18.41 22.06 -10.28
CA GLY A 136 -19.23 22.46 -9.15
C GLY A 136 -19.87 21.29 -8.38
N ALA A 137 -19.59 20.03 -8.75
CA ALA A 137 -20.24 18.86 -8.17
C ALA A 137 -19.28 17.68 -8.00
N LEU A 138 -19.58 16.82 -7.01
CA LEU A 138 -18.97 15.50 -6.88
C LEU A 138 -19.44 14.59 -8.01
N GLN A 139 -18.55 13.73 -8.50
CA GLN A 139 -18.86 12.76 -9.53
C GLN A 139 -18.88 11.34 -8.96
N LYS A 140 -19.72 10.49 -9.54
CA LYS A 140 -19.74 9.06 -9.24
C LYS A 140 -18.39 8.41 -9.59
N SER A 141 -17.92 7.48 -8.76
CA SER A 141 -16.68 6.74 -8.97
C SER A 141 -16.88 5.26 -8.67
N THR A 142 -16.87 4.46 -9.74
CA THR A 142 -16.90 2.99 -9.65
C THR A 142 -15.59 2.43 -9.08
N GLU A 143 -14.47 3.14 -9.26
CA GLU A 143 -13.18 2.75 -8.69
C GLU A 143 -13.16 2.87 -7.17
N ILE A 144 -13.64 4.01 -6.62
CA ILE A 144 -13.82 4.16 -5.17
C ILE A 144 -14.75 3.05 -4.65
N MET A 145 -15.83 2.76 -5.36
CA MET A 145 -16.79 1.72 -4.98
C MET A 145 -16.13 0.33 -4.88
N LYS A 146 -15.37 -0.08 -5.91
CA LYS A 146 -14.66 -1.38 -5.92
C LYS A 146 -13.63 -1.48 -4.79
N LEU A 147 -12.79 -0.45 -4.64
CA LEU A 147 -11.77 -0.41 -3.60
C LEU A 147 -12.39 -0.42 -2.20
N SER A 148 -13.50 0.29 -2.01
CA SER A 148 -14.18 0.36 -0.71
C SER A 148 -14.81 -0.98 -0.33
N SER A 149 -15.45 -1.67 -1.29
CA SER A 149 -16.05 -3.00 -1.07
C SER A 149 -15.01 -4.01 -0.56
N ALA A 150 -13.84 -4.06 -1.20
CA ALA A 150 -12.76 -4.95 -0.77
C ALA A 150 -12.22 -4.61 0.63
N LEU A 151 -12.26 -3.34 1.05
CA LEU A 151 -11.80 -2.92 2.37
C LEU A 151 -12.83 -3.13 3.49
N VAL A 152 -14.12 -3.19 3.16
CA VAL A 152 -15.17 -3.50 4.14
C VAL A 152 -15.04 -4.93 4.68
N LYS A 153 -14.43 -5.83 3.92
CA LYS A 153 -14.15 -7.22 4.33
C LYS A 153 -13.01 -7.32 5.34
N LEU A 154 -12.09 -6.34 5.39
CA LEU A 154 -10.95 -6.36 6.30
C LEU A 154 -11.38 -6.04 7.74
N PRO A 155 -11.30 -6.98 8.70
CA PRO A 155 -11.87 -6.80 10.04
C PRO A 155 -11.38 -5.54 10.76
N GLN A 156 -10.09 -5.21 10.61
CA GLN A 156 -9.40 -4.14 11.34
C GLN A 156 -9.92 -2.74 11.00
N ILE A 157 -10.49 -2.55 9.80
CA ILE A 157 -10.99 -1.23 9.33
C ILE A 157 -12.43 -1.30 8.81
N SER A 158 -13.06 -2.48 8.86
CA SER A 158 -14.39 -2.78 8.29
C SER A 158 -15.45 -1.77 8.71
N GLN A 159 -15.51 -1.45 10.01
CA GLN A 159 -16.44 -0.49 10.59
C GLN A 159 -16.25 0.91 10.00
N ALA A 160 -15.02 1.42 10.03
CA ALA A 160 -14.68 2.75 9.53
C ALA A 160 -14.98 2.86 8.03
N MET A 161 -14.70 1.81 7.26
CA MET A 161 -14.96 1.77 5.83
C MET A 161 -16.44 1.66 5.49
N ARG A 162 -17.27 0.95 6.27
CA ARG A 162 -18.74 0.98 6.11
C ARG A 162 -19.30 2.38 6.30
N GLU A 163 -18.83 3.09 7.33
CA GLU A 163 -19.26 4.46 7.62
C GLU A 163 -18.86 5.43 6.51
N VAL A 164 -17.59 5.41 6.09
CA VAL A 164 -17.08 6.24 4.98
C VAL A 164 -17.83 5.91 3.69
N SER A 165 -18.10 4.62 3.44
CA SER A 165 -18.87 4.17 2.28
C SER A 165 -20.27 4.76 2.28
N MET A 166 -20.99 4.64 3.38
CA MET A 166 -22.35 5.17 3.50
C MET A 166 -22.38 6.70 3.32
N GLU A 167 -21.41 7.43 3.85
CA GLU A 167 -21.30 8.87 3.67
C GLU A 167 -21.00 9.26 2.21
N MET A 168 -20.11 8.52 1.54
CA MET A 168 -19.81 8.73 0.12
C MET A 168 -20.99 8.39 -0.80
N THR A 169 -21.79 7.38 -0.46
CA THR A 169 -23.06 7.06 -1.16
C THR A 169 -24.06 8.20 -1.00
N LYS A 170 -24.27 8.69 0.24
CA LYS A 170 -25.14 9.85 0.51
C LYS A 170 -24.68 11.12 -0.20
N ALA A 171 -23.38 11.26 -0.45
CA ALA A 171 -22.80 12.39 -1.18
C ALA A 171 -22.82 12.22 -2.72
N GLY A 172 -23.32 11.09 -3.23
CA GLY A 172 -23.42 10.82 -4.66
C GLY A 172 -22.11 10.42 -5.34
N ILE A 173 -21.05 10.12 -4.57
CA ILE A 173 -19.79 9.58 -5.12
C ILE A 173 -19.92 8.09 -5.41
N MET A 174 -20.64 7.36 -4.56
CA MET A 174 -20.92 5.95 -4.75
C MET A 174 -22.39 5.73 -4.99
N GLU A 175 -22.72 4.68 -5.72
CA GLU A 175 -24.10 4.25 -5.89
C GLU A 175 -24.53 3.42 -4.67
N GLU A 176 -25.84 3.35 -4.42
CA GLU A 176 -26.37 2.38 -3.46
C GLU A 176 -26.06 1.00 -4.01
N MET A 177 -25.24 0.24 -3.28
CA MET A 177 -24.94 -1.13 -3.64
C MET A 177 -26.27 -1.89 -3.55
N LEU A 178 -26.87 -2.21 -4.69
CA LEU A 178 -27.77 -3.36 -4.76
C LEU A 178 -26.92 -4.54 -4.33
N ASP A 179 -27.45 -5.36 -3.43
CA ASP A 179 -26.79 -6.56 -2.87
C ASP A 179 -26.65 -7.67 -3.93
N ASP A 180 -26.36 -7.28 -5.17
CA ASP A 180 -25.97 -8.16 -6.25
C ASP A 180 -24.61 -8.71 -5.84
N ALA A 181 -24.60 -10.01 -5.54
CA ALA A 181 -23.47 -10.81 -5.13
C ALA A 181 -22.26 -10.61 -6.06
N LEU A 182 -21.49 -9.55 -5.83
CA LEU A 182 -20.17 -9.37 -6.43
C LEU A 182 -19.18 -10.23 -5.62
N GLU A 183 -19.31 -11.53 -5.86
CA GLU A 183 -18.25 -12.53 -5.81
C GLU A 183 -17.08 -12.06 -6.69
N LEU A 184 -16.27 -11.15 -6.17
CA LEU A 184 -15.02 -10.70 -6.81
C LEU A 184 -13.90 -10.58 -5.78
N ASP A 185 -13.81 -11.54 -4.87
CA ASP A 185 -12.57 -11.93 -4.21
C ASP A 185 -12.73 -13.42 -3.84
N ASP A 186 -12.37 -14.31 -4.77
CA ASP A 186 -12.07 -15.73 -4.52
C ASP A 186 -10.79 -15.89 -3.66
N ASP A 187 -10.16 -14.80 -3.24
CA ASP A 187 -8.88 -14.80 -2.49
C ASP A 187 -9.03 -15.06 -0.98
N GLU A 188 -10.25 -15.31 -0.50
CA GLU A 188 -10.55 -15.70 0.89
C GLU A 188 -10.97 -17.16 1.06
N GLU A 189 -10.69 -18.02 0.06
CA GLU A 189 -10.68 -19.44 0.35
C GLU A 189 -9.58 -19.74 1.37
N LEU A 190 -9.92 -20.53 2.38
CA LEU A 190 -9.00 -21.05 3.38
C LEU A 190 -7.92 -21.86 2.67
N GLU A 191 -6.88 -21.20 2.15
CA GLU A 191 -5.67 -21.87 1.71
C GLU A 191 -5.11 -22.58 2.94
N GLU A 192 -5.35 -23.90 3.03
CA GLU A 192 -4.48 -24.76 3.81
C GLU A 192 -3.06 -24.37 3.41
N GLU A 193 -2.25 -23.93 4.38
CA GLU A 193 -0.90 -23.49 4.08
C GLU A 193 -0.20 -24.63 3.37
N ALA A 194 0.15 -24.44 2.09
CA ALA A 194 0.80 -25.48 1.31
C ALA A 194 2.02 -25.94 2.10
N ASP A 195 2.12 -27.25 2.39
CA ASP A 195 3.24 -27.78 3.16
C ASP A 195 4.59 -27.39 2.50
N ALA A 196 4.60 -27.13 1.19
CA ALA A 196 5.72 -26.54 0.45
C ALA A 196 6.15 -25.14 0.95
N GLU A 197 5.22 -24.25 1.29
CA GLU A 197 5.54 -22.92 1.85
C GLU A 197 6.14 -23.05 3.26
N VAL A 198 5.62 -23.99 4.06
CA VAL A 198 6.10 -24.27 5.41
C VAL A 198 7.52 -24.84 5.36
N ASP A 199 7.74 -25.81 4.47
CA ASP A 199 9.04 -26.44 4.24
C ASP A 199 10.05 -25.43 3.71
N LYS A 200 9.66 -24.52 2.82
CA LYS A 200 10.50 -23.40 2.38
C LYS A 200 10.92 -22.50 3.55
N VAL A 201 9.98 -22.12 4.43
CA VAL A 201 10.31 -21.31 5.62
C VAL A 201 11.25 -22.06 6.57
N LEU A 202 11.05 -23.36 6.78
CA LEU A 202 11.96 -24.19 7.58
C LEU A 202 13.36 -24.23 6.96
N PHE A 203 13.45 -24.37 5.64
CA PHE A 203 14.70 -24.41 4.90
C PHE A 203 15.47 -23.09 5.03
N GLU A 204 14.80 -21.96 4.78
CA GLU A 204 15.37 -20.62 4.90
C GLU A 204 15.82 -20.29 6.34
N LEU A 205 15.10 -20.76 7.35
CA LEU A 205 15.42 -20.45 8.75
C LEU A 205 16.53 -21.32 9.31
N THR A 206 16.69 -22.54 8.80
CA THR A 206 17.62 -23.54 9.36
C THR A 206 18.89 -23.71 8.51
N ASP A 207 19.13 -22.80 7.57
CA ASP A 207 20.26 -22.82 6.64
C ASP A 207 20.31 -24.15 5.85
N GLY A 208 19.14 -24.64 5.44
CA GLY A 208 18.99 -25.85 4.63
C GLY A 208 18.97 -27.18 5.39
N LYS A 209 19.03 -27.16 6.73
CA LYS A 209 19.05 -28.40 7.53
C LYS A 209 17.69 -29.08 7.67
N LEU A 210 16.59 -28.34 7.59
CA LEU A 210 15.21 -28.83 7.70
C LEU A 210 14.38 -28.19 6.58
N GLY A 211 13.42 -28.92 6.00
CA GLY A 211 12.57 -28.40 4.91
C GLY A 211 12.57 -29.25 3.63
N VAL A 212 13.25 -30.40 3.64
CA VAL A 212 13.13 -31.43 2.61
C VAL A 212 12.37 -32.61 3.21
N VAL A 213 11.06 -32.48 3.39
CA VAL A 213 10.24 -33.62 3.86
C VAL A 213 9.10 -33.95 2.90
N GLY A 214 8.93 -33.19 1.81
CA GLY A 214 7.95 -33.47 0.75
C GLY A 214 8.42 -34.38 -0.40
N SER A 215 9.69 -34.75 -0.51
CA SER A 215 10.21 -35.53 -1.66
C SER A 215 11.23 -36.61 -1.29
N VAL A 216 11.03 -37.30 -0.17
CA VAL A 216 11.73 -38.59 0.06
C VAL A 216 10.70 -39.68 0.30
N GLY A 217 9.81 -39.84 -0.67
CA GLY A 217 9.39 -41.18 -1.07
C GLY A 217 10.52 -41.75 -1.92
N THR A 218 11.34 -42.63 -1.35
CA THR A 218 12.20 -43.57 -2.09
C THR A 218 12.97 -43.01 -3.30
N GLU A 219 13.90 -42.09 -3.10
CA GLU A 219 14.95 -41.87 -4.10
C GLU A 219 16.25 -42.55 -3.64
N LEU A 220 16.60 -43.60 -4.40
CA LEU A 220 17.94 -44.16 -4.43
C LEU A 220 18.93 -43.04 -4.79
N PRO A 221 20.21 -43.12 -4.34
CA PRO A 221 21.23 -42.12 -4.66
C PRO A 221 21.24 -41.83 -6.17
N SER A 222 21.24 -40.55 -6.54
CA SER A 222 21.24 -40.17 -7.95
C SER A 222 22.52 -40.67 -8.61
N LEU A 223 22.49 -40.91 -9.93
CA LEU A 223 23.70 -41.33 -10.66
C LEU A 223 24.82 -40.31 -10.52
N GLN A 224 24.49 -39.03 -10.34
CA GLN A 224 25.46 -37.96 -10.11
C GLN A 224 26.16 -38.13 -8.75
N ASP A 225 25.40 -38.44 -7.70
CA ASP A 225 25.94 -38.67 -6.35
C ASP A 225 26.85 -39.92 -6.32
N LYS A 226 26.46 -40.99 -7.02
CA LYS A 226 27.28 -42.22 -7.13
C LYS A 226 28.57 -41.98 -7.90
N LEU A 227 28.53 -41.16 -8.95
CA LEU A 227 29.72 -40.82 -9.73
C LEU A 227 30.67 -39.95 -8.91
N GLU A 228 30.16 -39.01 -8.12
CA GLU A 228 30.97 -38.18 -7.22
C GLU A 228 31.56 -39.00 -6.06
N GLU A 229 30.83 -39.96 -5.50
CA GLU A 229 31.36 -40.91 -4.51
C GLU A 229 32.45 -41.82 -5.10
N GLU A 230 32.25 -42.39 -6.29
CA GLU A 230 33.28 -43.21 -6.96
C GLU A 230 34.52 -42.40 -7.33
N GLU A 231 34.36 -41.15 -7.76
CA GLU A 231 35.48 -40.27 -8.11
C GLU A 231 36.26 -39.84 -6.86
N THR A 232 35.56 -39.54 -5.76
CA THR A 232 36.20 -39.21 -4.48
C THR A 232 36.92 -40.40 -3.86
N GLU A 233 36.37 -41.62 -3.94
CA GLU A 233 37.04 -42.85 -3.50
C GLU A 233 38.31 -43.13 -4.34
N ARG A 234 38.23 -43.05 -5.67
CA ARG A 234 39.41 -43.22 -6.54
C ARG A 234 40.50 -42.21 -6.24
N THR A 235 40.12 -40.97 -5.98
CA THR A 235 41.06 -39.89 -5.65
C THR A 235 41.73 -40.16 -4.29
N MET A 236 40.97 -40.61 -3.29
CA MET A 236 41.50 -41.00 -1.98
C MET A 236 42.44 -42.21 -2.05
N GLU A 237 42.16 -43.18 -2.90
CA GLU A 237 43.05 -44.32 -3.13
C GLU A 237 44.37 -43.92 -3.79
N GLN A 238 44.33 -43.00 -4.76
CA GLN A 238 45.55 -42.47 -5.38
C GLN A 238 46.43 -41.75 -4.36
N TYR A 239 45.85 -40.93 -3.47
CA TYR A 239 46.60 -40.30 -2.39
C TYR A 239 47.21 -41.32 -1.42
N ARG A 240 46.48 -42.39 -1.08
CA ARG A 240 47.00 -43.48 -0.24
C ARG A 240 48.18 -44.21 -0.90
N GLN A 241 48.12 -44.46 -2.21
CA GLN A 241 49.23 -45.09 -2.93
C GLN A 241 50.46 -44.20 -3.02
N GLN A 242 50.28 -42.89 -3.26
CA GLN A 242 51.38 -41.93 -3.27
C GLN A 242 52.08 -41.84 -1.91
N LEU A 243 51.31 -41.83 -0.81
CA LEU A 243 51.87 -41.84 0.54
C LEU A 243 52.62 -43.15 0.85
N ASN A 244 52.08 -44.30 0.43
CA ASN A 244 52.77 -45.59 0.60
C ASN A 244 54.04 -45.71 -0.26
N GLY A 245 54.09 -45.06 -1.43
CA GLY A 245 55.29 -45.02 -2.27
C GLY A 245 56.42 -44.18 -1.65
N LEU A 246 56.09 -43.13 -0.89
CA LEU A 246 57.06 -42.29 -0.18
C LEU A 246 57.56 -42.89 1.14
N LEU A 247 56.84 -43.87 1.68
CA LEU A 247 57.19 -44.58 2.92
C LEU A 247 57.92 -45.92 2.66
N SER A 248 57.98 -46.39 1.41
CA SER A 248 58.60 -47.67 1.05
C SER A 248 59.89 -47.55 0.23
N GLY A 249 60.40 -46.33 0.01
CA GLY A 249 61.74 -46.04 -0.51
C GLY A 249 62.62 -45.40 0.56
#